data_AF-A0A9D6N2D1-F1
#
_entry.id   AF-A0A9D6N2D1-F1
#
_cell.length_a   1.000
_cell.length_b   1.000
_cell.length_c   1.000
_cell.angle_alpha   90.00
_cell.angle_beta   90.00
_cell.angle_gamma   90.00
#
_symmetry.space_group_name_H-M   'P 1'
#
loop_
_entity.id
_entity.type
_entity.pdbx_description
1 polymer ?
#
loop_
_entity_poly.entity_id
_entity_poly.type
_entity_poly.pdbx_seq_one_letter_code
_entity_poly.pdbx_strand_id
1 'polypeptide(L)' 'MTEIKLKKGESVEKALRRLKKKIDREGTLKEVRNHRHFEKPSEKRRRKMKAARFSAMLSARYADL' A
#
# COMPACT_ATOMS: atom_id res chain seq x y z
N MET A 1 5.42 -8.34 10.09
CA MET A 1 5.10 -9.76 9.83
C MET A 1 3.59 -9.92 9.81
N THR A 2 3.00 -9.94 8.61
CA THR A 2 1.56 -10.04 8.42
C THR A 2 1.06 -11.47 8.57
N GLU A 3 0.33 -11.72 9.66
CA GLU A 3 -0.43 -12.97 9.88
C GLU A 3 -1.94 -12.75 9.73
N ILE A 4 -2.68 -13.80 9.38
CA ILE A 4 -4.16 -13.80 9.40
C ILE A 4 -4.66 -15.08 10.06
N LYS A 5 -5.61 -14.91 10.99
CA LYS A 5 -6.31 -16.02 11.63
C LYS A 5 -7.53 -16.40 10.78
N LEU A 6 -7.62 -17.68 10.44
CA LEU A 6 -8.79 -18.27 9.78
C LEU A 6 -9.98 -18.25 10.73
N LYS A 7 -11.15 -17.83 10.25
CA LYS A 7 -12.40 -17.95 11.02
C LYS A 7 -13.00 -19.33 10.80
N LYS A 8 -13.69 -19.89 11.80
CA LYS A 8 -14.44 -21.16 11.64
C LYS A 8 -15.48 -20.99 10.53
N GLY A 9 -15.46 -21.90 9.54
CA GLY A 9 -16.35 -21.86 8.37
C GLY A 9 -15.91 -20.94 7.22
N GLU A 10 -14.73 -20.32 7.29
CA GLU A 10 -14.21 -19.49 6.21
C GLU A 10 -13.52 -20.33 5.12
N SER A 11 -13.88 -20.10 3.86
CA SER A 11 -13.16 -20.67 2.72
C SER A 11 -11.72 -20.15 2.67
N VAL A 12 -10.77 -21.06 2.41
CA VAL A 12 -9.33 -20.77 2.28
C VAL A 12 -9.07 -19.62 1.30
N GLU A 13 -9.82 -19.55 0.20
CA GLU A 13 -9.66 -18.49 -0.81
C GLU A 13 -9.95 -17.09 -0.25
N LYS A 14 -10.99 -16.95 0.60
CA LYS A 14 -11.32 -15.68 1.25
C LYS A 14 -10.21 -15.25 2.21
N ALA A 15 -9.60 -16.20 2.92
CA ALA A 15 -8.47 -15.92 3.80
C ALA A 15 -7.24 -15.44 3.00
N LEU A 16 -6.91 -16.09 1.88
CA LEU A 16 -5.83 -15.68 0.98
C LEU A 16 -6.05 -14.27 0.42
N ARG A 17 -7.28 -13.94 0.02
CA ARG A 17 -7.61 -12.58 -0.46
C ARG A 17 -7.40 -11.52 0.60
N ARG A 18 -7.76 -11.80 1.86
CA ARG A 18 -7.47 -10.88 2.98
C ARG A 18 -5.97 -10.77 3.23
N LEU A 19 -5.22 -11.86 3.10
CA LEU A 19 -3.76 -11.87 3.29
C LEU A 19 -3.09 -10.97 2.27
N LYS A 20 -3.45 -11.13 0.99
CA LYS A 20 -3.00 -10.24 -0.08
C LYS A 20 -3.31 -8.78 0.22
N LYS A 21 -4.55 -8.46 0.59
CA LYS A 21 -4.93 -7.08 0.97
C LYS A 21 -4.14 -6.54 2.17
N LYS A 22 -3.83 -7.38 3.16
CA LYS A 22 -3.06 -6.99 4.35
C LYS A 22 -1.60 -6.69 3.98
N ILE A 23 -0.99 -7.53 3.14
CA ILE A 23 0.36 -7.34 2.59
C ILE A 23 0.42 -6.06 1.73
N ASP A 24 -0.58 -5.84 0.87
CA ASP A 24 -0.66 -4.65 0.03
C ASP A 24 -0.80 -3.38 0.88
N ARG A 25 -1.55 -3.43 1.99
CA ARG A 25 -1.72 -2.32 2.93
C ARG A 25 -0.44 -2.05 3.74
N GLU A 26 0.24 -3.10 4.21
CA GLU A 26 1.54 -2.95 4.89
C GLU A 26 2.58 -2.32 3.95
N GLY A 27 2.42 -2.50 2.64
CA GLY A 27 3.27 -1.85 1.64
C GLY A 27 4.66 -2.48 1.54
N THR A 28 4.85 -3.67 2.12
CA THR A 28 6.12 -4.40 2.21
C THR A 28 6.79 -4.56 0.84
N LEU A 29 6.02 -4.90 -0.20
CA LEU A 29 6.52 -5.00 -1.57
C LEU A 29 6.96 -3.64 -2.15
N LYS A 30 6.24 -2.57 -1.82
CA LYS A 30 6.58 -1.21 -2.25
C LYS A 30 7.86 -0.73 -1.57
N GLU A 31 8.03 -1.05 -0.29
CA GLU A 31 9.25 -0.76 0.46
C GLU A 31 10.45 -1.49 -0.14
N VAL A 32 10.36 -2.81 -0.31
CA VAL A 32 11.42 -3.60 -0.96
C VAL A 32 11.80 -2.98 -2.31
N ARG A 33 10.83 -2.63 -3.16
CA ARG A 33 11.10 -1.99 -4.47
C ARG A 33 11.82 -0.64 -4.33
N ASN A 34 11.43 0.20 -3.39
CA ASN A 34 12.09 1.49 -3.17
C ASN A 34 13.54 1.34 -2.66
N HIS A 35 13.80 0.29 -1.88
CA HIS A 35 15.09 0.01 -1.26
C HIS A 35 16.04 -0.84 -2.14
N ARG A 36 15.61 -1.30 -3.32
CA ARG A 36 16.45 -2.08 -4.24
C ARG A 36 17.71 -1.34 -4.72
N HIS A 37 17.66 -0.02 -4.73
CA HIS A 37 18.74 0.86 -5.18
C HIS A 37 18.82 2.08 -4.27
N PHE A 38 19.97 2.74 -4.26
CA PHE A 38 20.14 4.00 -3.56
C PHE A 38 19.32 5.12 -4.24
N GLU A 39 18.42 5.73 -3.48
CA GLU A 39 17.66 6.92 -3.89
C GLU A 39 18.23 8.14 -3.16
N LYS A 40 18.65 9.17 -3.89
CA LYS A 40 19.14 10.43 -3.30
C LYS A 40 18.04 11.06 -2.39
N PRO A 41 18.41 11.76 -1.31
CA PRO A 41 17.42 12.38 -0.42
C PRO A 41 16.46 13.34 -1.12
N SER A 42 16.94 14.09 -2.13
CA SER A 42 16.12 14.98 -2.96
C SER A 42 15.05 14.22 -3.76
N GLU A 43 15.42 13.09 -4.34
CA GLU A 43 14.55 12.20 -5.12
C GLU A 43 13.46 11.59 -4.24
N LYS A 44 13.84 11.13 -3.04
CA LYS A 44 12.90 10.63 -2.03
C LYS A 44 11.86 11.70 -1.63
N ARG A 45 12.30 12.95 -1.42
CA ARG A 45 11.39 14.08 -1.14
C ARG A 45 10.46 14.35 -2.32
N ARG A 46 10.97 14.38 -3.56
CA ARG A 46 10.19 14.61 -4.77
C ARG A 46 9.11 13.53 -4.98
N ARG A 47 9.47 12.25 -4.79
CA ARG A 47 8.54 11.12 -4.86
C ARG A 47 7.42 11.24 -3.83
N LYS A 48 7.75 11.60 -2.58
CA LYS A 48 6.75 11.82 -1.52
C LYS A 48 5.78 12.95 -1.86
N MET A 49 6.30 14.09 -2.34
CA MET A 49 5.46 15.23 -2.75
C MET A 49 4.53 14.88 -3.91
N LYS A 50 5.04 14.16 -4.93
CA LYS A 50 4.23 13.73 -6.08
C LYS A 50 3.08 12.82 -5.64
N ALA A 51 3.36 11.86 -4.75
CA ALA A 51 2.33 10.97 -4.21
C ALA A 51 1.27 11.74 -3.39
N ALA A 52 1.69 12.70 -2.55
CA ALA A 52 0.77 13.52 -1.77
C ALA A 52 -0.12 14.39 -2.65
N ARG A 53 0.45 15.06 -3.67
CA ARG A 53 -0.31 15.87 -4.64
C ARG A 53 -1.34 15.04 -5.40
N PHE A 54 -0.97 13.85 -5.83
CA PHE A 54 -1.89 12.94 -6.50
C PHE A 54 -3.04 12.50 -5.58
N SER A 55 -2.73 12.15 -4.33
CA SER A 55 -3.75 11.79 -3.34
C SER A 55 -4.71 12.96 -3.04
N ALA A 56 -4.18 14.18 -2.90
CA ALA A 56 -4.98 15.38 -2.69
C ALA A 56 -5.87 15.70 -3.90
N MET A 57 -5.35 15.57 -5.12
CA MET A 57 -6.12 15.73 -6.36
C MET A 57 -7.28 14.75 -6.42
N LEU A 58 -7.06 13.47 -6.11
CA LEU A 58 -8.13 12.47 -6.08
C LEU A 58 -9.16 12.81 -5.01
N SER A 59 -8.72 13.17 -3.80
CA SER A 59 -9.63 13.55 -2.72
C SER A 59 -10.51 14.73 -3.09
N ALA A 60 -9.94 15.77 -3.70
CA ALA A 60 -10.71 16.93 -4.17
C ALA A 60 -11.67 16.55 -5.30
N ARG A 61 -11.27 15.68 -6.22
CA ARG A 61 -12.11 15.23 -7.34
C ARG A 61 -13.37 14.48 -6.90
N TYR A 62 -13.26 13.71 -5.82
CA TYR A 62 -14.37 12.91 -5.28
C TYR A 62 -15.01 13.54 -4.04
N ALA A 63 -14.74 14.81 -3.74
CA ALA A 63 -15.27 15.47 -2.55
C ALA A 63 -16.78 15.76 -2.64
N ASP A 64 -17.29 15.97 -3.85
CA ASP A 64 -18.68 16.36 -4.12
C ASP A 64 -19.56 15.19 -4.63
N LEU A 65 -19.05 13.95 -4.58
CA LEU A 65 -19.76 12.70 -4.92
C LEU A 65 -20.21 11.97 -3.65
#